data_AF-A0A250DMA2-F1
#
_entry.id   AF-A0A250DMA2-F1
#
_cell.length_a   1.000
_cell.length_b   1.000
_cell.length_c   1.000
_cell.angle_alpha   90.00
_cell.angle_beta   90.00
_cell.angle_gamma   90.00
#
_symmetry.space_group_name_H-M   'P 1'
#
loop_
_entity.id
_entity.type
_entity.pdbx_description
1 polymer ?
#
loop_
_entity_poly.entity_id
_entity_poly.type
_entity_poly.pdbx_seq_one_letter_code
_entity_poly.pdbx_strand_id
1 'polypeptide(L)'
;MRGGTIVRVPRLLHLLIAGLALASSLAHAADPVLLVTSPVALQAAEKSGAGFGRWFDVPSAASGIATNQALARSPAWQSIADPLKSSLAALQRRDPQAGVGIARYPHRIFDARWLASPDAFFELVGVANRMDRRPFQPGACGETRLVYRLAYRSAAMQSRLPMTVAVELRGDAPDADGSCASAARRWQPPQASMKDEALGRWLVSADGPLAPPRLAQARIAQVTTNLQSVRWPSAVRPDLGGHAEYLLRAFRWNAGTQRFDAGPLENTPDVAKLKADAPLRKALLQWLQQPDTLRALDSATVRIPDRFLATESVSVAPRGLERLANRPFEQLFAPGDWQPVPGSRTLQSPQAVLRRLDDLSCAGCHQSRAVAGFHLLGVDRRGASRTFTTGNALALPHSPHLQDELARRERYVKAALTTPVPDPFRPLASPDDANAAPDKATVGASCEPTRITASADPWRDRAQKLPRTAATTCEGADSVCEKTSVGFPGGMCSGRCDPKDPNGTCGGIAILSDFNQCLAAKQPFGDCLSKHTRPGNLRSCSAQQPCREDYICAQAEGQPEGRGACIPPYFLFQMRVDGHS
;
A
#
# COMPACT_ATOMS: atom_id res chain seq x y z
N MET A 1 -70.62 -49.82 -60.14
CA MET A 1 -71.34 -48.66 -60.69
C MET A 1 -71.89 -47.84 -59.53
N ARG A 2 -71.55 -46.53 -59.55
CA ARG A 2 -72.26 -45.36 -59.01
C ARG A 2 -72.78 -45.32 -57.55
N GLY A 3 -72.40 -44.20 -56.91
CA GLY A 3 -73.14 -43.51 -55.85
C GLY A 3 -72.44 -43.63 -54.49
N GLY A 4 -71.97 -42.59 -53.80
CA GLY A 4 -72.11 -41.14 -53.99
C GLY A 4 -72.28 -40.50 -52.60
N THR A 5 -71.50 -39.44 -52.32
CA THR A 5 -71.75 -38.31 -51.36
C THR A 5 -71.89 -38.67 -49.85
N ILE A 6 -71.46 -37.90 -48.83
CA ILE A 6 -71.11 -36.48 -48.64
C ILE A 6 -70.42 -36.34 -47.24
N VAL A 7 -69.43 -35.45 -47.14
CA VAL A 7 -69.07 -34.56 -46.00
C VAL A 7 -68.73 -35.16 -44.61
N ARG A 8 -67.54 -34.81 -44.09
CA ARG A 8 -67.31 -34.00 -42.85
C ARG A 8 -65.81 -33.87 -42.56
N VAL A 9 -65.35 -32.63 -42.39
CA VAL A 9 -64.05 -32.28 -41.79
C VAL A 9 -64.12 -32.56 -40.28
N PRO A 10 -63.05 -33.10 -39.68
CA PRO A 10 -62.50 -32.41 -38.52
C PRO A 10 -60.97 -32.33 -38.51
N ARG A 11 -60.52 -31.19 -37.98
CA ARG A 11 -59.16 -30.90 -37.49
C ARG A 11 -58.80 -31.86 -36.36
N LEU A 12 -57.54 -32.33 -36.35
CA LEU A 12 -56.61 -32.43 -35.21
C LEU A 12 -55.56 -33.50 -35.54
N LEU A 13 -54.28 -33.14 -35.65
CA LEU A 13 -53.18 -33.73 -34.87
C LEU A 13 -51.82 -33.12 -35.31
N HIS A 14 -51.35 -32.11 -34.57
CA HIS A 14 -49.92 -31.85 -34.48
C HIS A 14 -49.55 -31.89 -33.00
N LEU A 15 -49.01 -33.04 -32.59
CA LEU A 15 -48.29 -33.23 -31.34
C LEU A 15 -47.01 -32.42 -31.40
N LEU A 16 -46.94 -31.33 -30.62
CA LEU A 16 -45.68 -30.70 -30.22
C LEU A 16 -45.40 -31.12 -28.79
N ILE A 17 -44.41 -31.98 -28.63
CA ILE A 17 -43.83 -32.41 -27.36
C ILE A 17 -43.14 -31.19 -26.75
N ALA A 18 -43.77 -30.57 -25.75
CA ALA A 18 -43.12 -29.60 -24.89
C ALA A 18 -42.32 -30.34 -23.82
N GLY A 19 -41.04 -30.61 -24.10
CA GLY A 19 -40.07 -30.99 -23.09
C GLY A 19 -39.79 -29.79 -22.19
N LEU A 20 -40.26 -29.83 -20.94
CA LEU A 20 -39.83 -28.92 -19.89
C LEU A 20 -38.34 -29.19 -19.59
N ALA A 21 -37.46 -28.40 -20.21
CA ALA A 21 -36.10 -28.25 -19.73
C ALA A 21 -36.13 -27.45 -18.42
N LEU A 22 -36.06 -28.16 -17.29
CA LEU A 22 -35.60 -27.61 -16.02
C LEU A 22 -34.10 -27.25 -16.18
N ALA A 23 -33.84 -26.13 -16.84
CA ALA A 23 -32.55 -25.46 -16.76
C ALA A 23 -32.50 -24.78 -15.38
N SER A 24 -32.13 -25.56 -14.36
CA SER A 24 -31.61 -24.99 -13.12
C SER A 24 -30.42 -24.13 -13.52
N SER A 25 -30.61 -22.82 -13.52
CA SER A 25 -29.50 -21.87 -13.56
C SER A 25 -28.65 -22.18 -12.32
N LEU A 26 -27.59 -22.97 -12.49
CA LEU A 26 -26.50 -23.04 -11.55
C LEU A 26 -25.93 -21.62 -11.51
N ALA A 27 -26.46 -20.80 -10.60
CA ALA A 27 -25.92 -19.49 -10.31
C ALA A 27 -24.44 -19.73 -9.96
N HIS A 28 -23.56 -19.33 -10.87
CA HIS A 28 -22.12 -19.41 -10.63
C HIS A 28 -21.85 -18.63 -9.34
N ALA A 29 -21.33 -19.30 -8.32
CA ALA A 29 -20.92 -18.63 -7.09
C ALA A 29 -19.96 -17.50 -7.47
N ALA A 30 -20.20 -16.30 -6.93
CA ALA A 30 -19.35 -15.17 -7.25
C ALA A 30 -17.89 -15.44 -6.86
N ASP A 31 -16.95 -14.84 -7.57
CA ASP A 31 -15.55 -14.93 -7.19
C ASP A 31 -15.33 -14.29 -5.81
N PRO A 32 -14.46 -14.87 -4.96
CA PRO A 32 -14.13 -14.29 -3.67
C PRO A 32 -13.56 -12.87 -3.80
N VAL A 33 -14.10 -11.94 -3.02
CA VAL A 33 -13.58 -10.57 -2.94
C VAL A 33 -12.24 -10.58 -2.21
N LEU A 34 -11.21 -10.01 -2.85
CA LEU A 34 -9.85 -9.94 -2.31
C LEU A 34 -9.54 -8.58 -1.66
N LEU A 35 -10.06 -7.52 -2.24
CA LEU A 35 -9.83 -6.15 -1.81
C LEU A 35 -11.02 -5.28 -2.21
N VAL A 36 -11.57 -4.53 -1.26
CA VAL A 36 -12.57 -3.50 -1.51
C VAL A 36 -11.92 -2.14 -1.33
N THR A 37 -11.91 -1.33 -2.39
CA THR A 37 -11.38 0.05 -2.38
C THR A 37 -12.40 1.11 -2.82
N SER A 38 -13.60 0.70 -3.25
CA SER A 38 -14.65 1.65 -3.65
C SER A 38 -14.99 2.58 -2.48
N PRO A 39 -14.85 3.91 -2.64
CA PRO A 39 -15.19 4.84 -1.58
C PRO A 39 -16.65 4.75 -1.13
N VAL A 40 -17.57 4.40 -2.04
CA VAL A 40 -19.01 4.27 -1.74
C VAL A 40 -19.25 3.02 -0.89
N ALA A 41 -18.66 1.88 -1.27
CA ALA A 41 -18.76 0.65 -0.49
C ALA A 41 -18.16 0.81 0.91
N LEU A 42 -16.98 1.42 1.01
CA LEU A 42 -16.30 1.61 2.29
C LEU A 42 -17.06 2.57 3.22
N GLN A 43 -17.64 3.66 2.69
CA GLN A 43 -18.50 4.54 3.49
C GLN A 43 -19.75 3.84 4.00
N ALA A 44 -20.38 2.98 3.18
CA ALA A 44 -21.51 2.17 3.62
C ALA A 44 -21.10 1.21 4.74
N ALA A 45 -19.94 0.54 4.61
CA ALA A 45 -19.41 -0.32 5.66
C ALA A 45 -19.10 0.46 6.95
N GLU A 46 -18.51 1.66 6.87
CA GLU A 46 -18.21 2.51 8.03
C GLU A 46 -19.47 2.88 8.82
N LYS A 47 -20.51 3.37 8.11
CA LYS A 47 -21.81 3.70 8.70
C LYS A 47 -22.49 2.49 9.34
N SER A 48 -22.23 1.30 8.81
CA SER A 48 -22.79 0.04 9.28
C SER A 48 -21.88 -0.73 10.24
N GLY A 49 -20.86 -0.07 10.78
CA GLY A 49 -20.08 -0.57 11.91
C GLY A 49 -18.60 -0.76 11.66
N ALA A 50 -18.06 -0.58 10.45
CA ALA A 50 -16.62 -0.71 10.18
C ALA A 50 -15.81 0.60 10.43
N GLY A 51 -16.40 1.60 11.09
CA GLY A 51 -15.75 2.89 11.37
C GLY A 51 -14.56 2.77 12.33
N PHE A 52 -13.55 3.64 12.18
CA PHE A 52 -12.30 3.57 12.94
C PHE A 52 -12.47 3.71 14.46
N GLY A 53 -13.41 4.55 14.92
CA GLY A 53 -13.66 4.80 16.34
C GLY A 53 -13.97 3.54 17.15
N ARG A 54 -14.54 2.51 16.51
CA ARG A 54 -14.93 1.26 17.16
C ARG A 54 -13.76 0.54 17.85
N TRP A 55 -12.56 0.70 17.32
CA TRP A 55 -11.39 -0.05 17.79
C TRP A 55 -10.85 0.51 19.10
N PHE A 56 -11.30 1.71 19.45
CA PHE A 56 -10.84 2.51 20.58
C PHE A 56 -11.99 2.93 21.49
N ASP A 57 -13.13 2.21 21.44
CA ASP A 57 -14.32 2.47 22.23
C ASP A 57 -14.86 3.91 22.09
N VAL A 58 -14.72 4.48 20.90
CA VAL A 58 -15.25 5.81 20.57
C VAL A 58 -16.55 5.65 19.78
N PRO A 59 -17.68 6.21 20.26
CA PRO A 59 -18.95 6.16 19.56
C PRO A 59 -18.85 6.72 18.15
N SER A 60 -19.42 6.01 17.18
CA SER A 60 -19.53 6.50 15.81
C SER A 60 -20.57 7.60 15.71
N ALA A 61 -20.23 8.70 15.03
CA ALA A 61 -21.23 9.66 14.58
C ALA A 61 -22.16 9.01 13.53
N ALA A 62 -23.28 9.66 13.18
CA ALA A 62 -24.17 9.18 12.12
C ALA A 62 -23.46 8.98 10.76
N SER A 63 -22.35 9.68 10.54
CA SER A 63 -21.49 9.51 9.37
C SER A 63 -20.64 8.22 9.37
N GLY A 64 -20.56 7.52 10.50
CA GLY A 64 -19.65 6.39 10.73
C GLY A 64 -18.21 6.80 11.08
N ILE A 65 -17.88 8.09 11.04
CA ILE A 65 -16.52 8.63 11.21
C ILE A 65 -16.42 9.39 12.54
N ALA A 66 -15.42 9.06 13.34
CA ALA A 66 -15.07 9.79 14.56
C ALA A 66 -13.97 10.83 14.27
N THR A 67 -14.07 12.01 14.90
CA THR A 67 -13.00 13.01 14.83
C THR A 67 -11.81 12.57 15.67
N ASN A 68 -10.61 13.01 15.30
CA ASN A 68 -9.40 12.72 16.05
C ASN A 68 -9.42 13.38 17.44
N GLN A 69 -10.16 14.48 17.63
CA GLN A 69 -10.43 15.03 18.96
C GLN A 69 -11.23 14.06 19.85
N ALA A 70 -12.24 13.36 19.30
CA ALA A 70 -12.96 12.34 20.05
C ALA A 70 -12.06 11.13 20.35
N LEU A 71 -11.28 10.68 19.37
CA LEU A 71 -10.27 9.63 19.56
C LEU A 71 -9.25 9.99 20.65
N ALA A 72 -8.77 11.23 20.70
CA ALA A 72 -7.80 11.68 21.68
C ALA A 72 -8.27 11.58 23.14
N ARG A 73 -9.57 11.40 23.39
CA ARG A 73 -10.12 11.13 24.73
C ARG A 73 -10.10 9.65 25.11
N SER A 74 -9.90 8.75 24.14
CA SER A 74 -9.82 7.31 24.37
C SER A 74 -8.43 6.91 24.89
N PRO A 75 -8.33 6.26 26.07
CA PRO A 75 -7.07 5.70 26.56
C PRO A 75 -6.44 4.68 25.60
N ALA A 76 -7.27 3.90 24.89
CA ALA A 76 -6.79 2.94 23.91
C ALA A 76 -6.14 3.64 22.71
N TRP A 77 -6.71 4.75 22.21
CA TRP A 77 -6.07 5.52 21.14
C TRP A 77 -4.81 6.24 21.63
N GLN A 78 -4.82 6.80 22.85
CA GLN A 78 -3.64 7.44 23.44
C GLN A 78 -2.44 6.47 23.50
N SER A 79 -2.67 5.20 23.83
CA SER A 79 -1.61 4.19 23.83
C SER A 79 -0.97 3.90 22.47
N ILE A 80 -1.60 4.32 21.36
CA ILE A 80 -1.01 4.28 20.01
C ILE A 80 -0.42 5.65 19.64
N ALA A 81 -1.16 6.73 19.89
CA ALA A 81 -0.78 8.07 19.47
C ALA A 81 0.44 8.62 20.23
N ASP A 82 0.58 8.32 21.53
CA ASP A 82 1.65 8.87 22.36
C ASP A 82 3.04 8.31 22.00
N PRO A 83 3.20 7.00 21.75
CA PRO A 83 4.46 6.49 21.20
C PRO A 83 4.85 7.13 19.86
N LEU A 84 3.90 7.39 18.96
CA LEU A 84 4.16 8.09 17.70
C LEU A 84 4.63 9.54 17.95
N LYS A 85 3.96 10.28 18.84
CA LYS A 85 4.37 11.64 19.23
C LYS A 85 5.78 11.65 19.82
N SER A 86 6.11 10.67 20.66
CA SER A 86 7.44 10.53 21.26
C SER A 86 8.53 10.35 20.20
N SER A 87 8.30 9.48 19.22
CA SER A 87 9.25 9.23 18.13
C SER A 87 9.44 10.45 17.24
N LEU A 88 8.37 11.19 16.91
CA LEU A 88 8.46 12.45 16.17
C LEU A 88 9.21 13.54 16.96
N ALA A 89 8.97 13.64 18.27
CA ALA A 89 9.71 14.57 19.13
C ALA A 89 11.18 14.19 19.26
N ALA A 90 11.52 12.90 19.30
CA ALA A 90 12.89 12.41 19.29
C ALA A 90 13.60 12.73 17.97
N LEU A 91 12.92 12.56 16.85
CA LEU A 91 13.40 12.95 15.52
C LEU A 91 13.73 14.45 15.46
N GLN A 92 12.81 15.30 15.93
CA GLN A 92 13.02 16.74 15.99
C GLN A 92 14.19 17.15 16.91
N ARG A 93 14.38 16.47 18.05
CA ARG A 93 15.54 16.72 18.92
C ARG A 93 16.86 16.34 18.25
N ARG A 94 16.88 15.27 17.44
CA ARG A 94 18.05 14.81 16.69
C ARG A 94 18.40 15.72 15.52
N ASP A 95 17.39 16.40 14.96
CA ASP A 95 17.51 17.27 13.79
C ASP A 95 16.89 18.66 14.05
N PRO A 96 17.69 19.64 14.52
CA PRO A 96 17.20 20.99 14.78
C PRO A 96 16.69 21.73 13.54
N GLN A 97 17.02 21.25 12.33
CA GLN A 97 16.51 21.81 11.07
C GLN A 97 15.10 21.29 10.75
N ALA A 98 14.60 20.35 11.54
CA ALA A 98 13.35 19.69 11.30
C ALA A 98 12.19 20.26 12.13
N GLY A 99 11.03 20.41 11.48
CA GLY A 99 9.84 20.93 12.13
C GLY A 99 8.64 21.01 11.20
N VAL A 100 7.54 21.57 11.72
CA VAL A 100 6.28 21.71 10.99
C VAL A 100 6.27 23.03 10.23
N GLY A 101 5.95 22.95 8.93
CA GLY A 101 5.73 24.11 8.07
C GLY A 101 6.89 24.43 7.13
N ILE A 102 6.56 24.66 5.86
CA ILE A 102 7.49 24.91 4.76
C ILE A 102 8.30 26.21 4.90
N ALA A 103 7.77 27.24 5.58
CA ALA A 103 8.38 28.56 5.65
C ALA A 103 9.61 28.62 6.58
N ARG A 104 9.63 27.80 7.64
CA ARG A 104 10.66 27.86 8.69
C ARG A 104 11.63 26.69 8.65
N TYR A 105 11.19 25.51 8.21
CA TYR A 105 11.98 24.29 8.36
C TYR A 105 12.33 23.67 7.00
N PRO A 106 13.63 23.54 6.66
CA PRO A 106 14.06 22.86 5.44
C PRO A 106 13.77 21.36 5.50
N HIS A 107 13.80 20.75 6.69
CA HIS A 107 13.36 19.37 6.92
C HIS A 107 11.94 19.40 7.50
N ARG A 108 10.99 18.80 6.80
CA ARG A 108 9.57 18.91 7.15
C ARG A 108 9.16 17.68 7.92
N ILE A 109 8.72 17.85 9.16
CA ILE A 109 8.24 16.77 10.03
C ILE A 109 6.71 16.70 9.98
N PHE A 110 6.18 15.49 10.15
CA PHE A 110 4.75 15.29 10.34
C PHE A 110 4.22 15.98 11.60
N ASP A 111 3.14 16.74 11.45
CA ASP A 111 2.50 17.42 12.57
C ASP A 111 1.65 16.45 13.42
N ALA A 112 2.18 16.04 14.57
CA ALA A 112 1.49 15.13 15.47
C ALA A 112 0.17 15.69 16.04
N ARG A 113 -0.09 17.00 15.94
CA ARG A 113 -1.36 17.62 16.37
C ARG A 113 -2.55 17.12 15.55
N TRP A 114 -2.33 16.63 14.33
CA TRP A 114 -3.39 16.00 13.53
C TRP A 114 -4.06 14.82 14.24
N LEU A 115 -3.33 14.10 15.10
CA LEU A 115 -3.84 12.94 15.83
C LEU A 115 -4.83 13.28 16.95
N ALA A 116 -5.05 14.57 17.21
CA ALA A 116 -6.02 15.08 18.19
C ALA A 116 -6.89 16.23 17.65
N SER A 117 -6.79 16.54 16.36
CA SER A 117 -7.48 17.69 15.75
C SER A 117 -9.00 17.43 15.60
N PRO A 118 -9.86 18.45 15.81
CA PRO A 118 -11.28 18.34 15.51
C PRO A 118 -11.57 18.27 14.00
N ASP A 119 -10.66 18.77 13.16
CA ASP A 119 -10.79 18.82 11.70
C ASP A 119 -10.23 17.56 11.01
N ALA A 120 -9.64 16.64 11.77
CA ALA A 120 -9.04 15.42 11.26
C ALA A 120 -9.79 14.16 11.70
N PHE A 121 -9.69 13.13 10.86
CA PHE A 121 -10.32 11.83 11.07
C PHE A 121 -9.57 10.75 10.31
N PHE A 122 -9.80 9.49 10.67
CA PHE A 122 -9.38 8.34 9.87
C PHE A 122 -10.57 7.81 9.10
N GLU A 123 -10.43 7.72 7.77
CA GLU A 123 -11.45 7.08 6.91
C GLU A 123 -10.96 5.74 6.39
N LEU A 124 -11.88 4.80 6.24
CA LEU A 124 -11.61 3.49 5.67
C LEU A 124 -11.27 3.63 4.18
N VAL A 125 -10.07 3.19 3.81
CA VAL A 125 -9.56 3.24 2.43
C VAL A 125 -9.38 1.87 1.80
N GLY A 126 -9.49 0.80 2.59
CA GLY A 126 -9.77 -0.50 2.04
C GLY A 126 -9.99 -1.62 3.05
N VAL A 127 -10.63 -2.67 2.57
CA VAL A 127 -10.82 -3.94 3.28
C VAL A 127 -10.14 -5.04 2.47
N ALA A 128 -9.13 -5.69 3.03
CA ALA A 128 -8.36 -6.72 2.36
C ALA A 128 -8.62 -8.10 2.99
N ASN A 129 -9.00 -9.05 2.14
CA ASN A 129 -8.97 -10.47 2.46
C ASN A 129 -7.52 -10.94 2.46
N ARG A 130 -7.04 -11.40 3.61
CA ARG A 130 -5.67 -11.86 3.82
C ARG A 130 -5.65 -13.31 4.29
N MET A 131 -6.48 -14.17 3.71
CA MET A 131 -6.41 -15.62 3.98
C MET A 131 -5.02 -16.21 3.69
N ASP A 132 -4.25 -15.61 2.76
CA ASP A 132 -2.85 -15.96 2.47
C ASP A 132 -1.93 -15.84 3.69
N ARG A 133 -2.38 -15.16 4.76
CA ARG A 133 -1.66 -14.98 6.01
C ARG A 133 -1.87 -16.10 7.03
N ARG A 134 -2.56 -17.18 6.66
CA ARG A 134 -2.75 -18.36 7.52
C ARG A 134 -1.47 -18.87 8.21
N PRO A 135 -0.28 -18.91 7.57
CA PRO A 135 0.95 -19.33 8.24
C PRO A 135 1.34 -18.46 9.45
N PHE A 136 0.89 -17.20 9.49
CA PHE A 136 1.14 -16.23 10.56
C PHE A 136 0.07 -16.26 11.66
N GLN A 137 -1.03 -17.00 11.43
CA GLN A 137 -2.18 -17.07 12.33
C GLN A 137 -2.47 -18.53 12.74
N PRO A 138 -1.67 -19.13 13.64
CA PRO A 138 -1.85 -20.52 14.06
C PRO A 138 -3.26 -20.73 14.59
N GLY A 139 -4.03 -21.68 14.04
CA GLY A 139 -5.41 -21.94 14.45
C GLY A 139 -6.45 -20.96 13.91
N ALA A 140 -6.16 -20.22 12.83
CA ALA A 140 -7.13 -19.39 12.12
C ALA A 140 -6.90 -19.41 10.60
N CYS A 141 -7.95 -19.11 9.85
CA CYS A 141 -7.96 -19.03 8.39
C CYS A 141 -7.43 -17.68 7.88
N GLY A 142 -6.19 -17.36 8.27
CA GLY A 142 -5.51 -16.13 7.90
C GLY A 142 -6.06 -14.89 8.59
N GLU A 143 -6.10 -13.77 7.87
CA GLU A 143 -6.39 -12.45 8.41
C GLU A 143 -7.45 -11.71 7.56
N THR A 144 -8.05 -10.69 8.16
CA THR A 144 -8.75 -9.61 7.46
C THR A 144 -8.13 -8.29 7.88
N ARG A 145 -7.86 -7.39 6.94
CA ARG A 145 -7.29 -6.08 7.26
C ARG A 145 -8.22 -4.96 6.87
N LEU A 146 -8.52 -4.07 7.81
CA LEU A 146 -9.17 -2.80 7.55
C LEU A 146 -8.10 -1.71 7.59
N VAL A 147 -7.89 -1.04 6.46
CA VAL A 147 -6.88 0.00 6.31
C VAL A 147 -7.56 1.35 6.30
N TYR A 148 -7.15 2.20 7.22
CA TYR A 148 -7.63 3.57 7.37
C TYR A 148 -6.52 4.55 7.00
N ARG A 149 -6.90 5.68 6.41
CA ARG A 149 -5.96 6.77 6.08
C ARG A 149 -6.37 8.03 6.80
N LEU A 150 -5.38 8.73 7.33
CA LEU A 150 -5.59 10.03 7.97
C LEU A 150 -6.04 11.04 6.91
N ALA A 151 -7.14 11.72 7.20
CA ALA A 151 -7.72 12.76 6.39
C ALA A 151 -8.09 13.97 7.27
N TYR A 152 -8.27 15.12 6.62
CA TYR A 152 -8.76 16.32 7.27
C TYR A 152 -9.77 17.05 6.39
N ARG A 153 -10.67 17.80 7.03
CA ARG A 153 -11.66 18.65 6.39
C ARG A 153 -11.89 19.89 7.25
N SER A 154 -11.67 21.06 6.67
CA SER A 154 -12.04 22.38 7.19
C SER A 154 -12.99 23.07 6.22
N ALA A 155 -13.48 24.26 6.58
CA ALA A 155 -14.29 25.08 5.68
C ALA A 155 -13.58 25.44 4.36
N ALA A 156 -12.24 25.54 4.39
CA ALA A 156 -11.44 25.92 3.23
C ALA A 156 -10.95 24.73 2.40
N MET A 157 -10.82 23.54 3.01
CA MET A 157 -10.05 22.45 2.41
C MET A 157 -10.41 21.07 2.92
N GLN A 158 -10.34 20.06 2.06
CA GLN A 158 -10.33 18.65 2.45
C GLN A 158 -9.10 17.97 1.87
N SER A 159 -8.42 17.09 2.58
CA SER A 159 -7.37 16.26 1.96
C SER A 159 -7.03 15.03 2.79
N ARG A 160 -6.01 14.30 2.35
CA ARG A 160 -5.43 13.15 3.04
C ARG A 160 -3.98 13.45 3.40
N LEU A 161 -3.48 12.74 4.41
CA LEU A 161 -2.11 12.81 4.87
C LEU A 161 -1.40 11.47 4.62
N PRO A 162 -0.05 11.46 4.55
CA PRO A 162 0.74 10.25 4.37
C PRO A 162 0.85 9.47 5.69
N MET A 163 -0.30 9.05 6.22
CA MET A 163 -0.40 8.18 7.38
C MET A 163 -1.54 7.18 7.19
N THR A 164 -1.22 5.90 7.36
CA THR A 164 -2.21 4.82 7.41
C THR A 164 -2.14 4.05 8.72
N VAL A 165 -3.28 3.51 9.11
CA VAL A 165 -3.43 2.58 10.23
C VAL A 165 -4.16 1.36 9.70
N ALA A 166 -3.59 0.17 9.85
CA ALA A 166 -4.27 -1.08 9.53
C ALA A 166 -4.64 -1.80 10.82
N VAL A 167 -5.92 -2.16 10.94
CA VAL A 167 -6.40 -3.08 11.96
C VAL A 167 -6.43 -4.47 11.36
N GLU A 168 -5.58 -5.35 11.90
CA GLU A 168 -5.38 -6.71 11.44
C GLU A 168 -6.18 -7.65 12.34
N LEU A 169 -7.23 -8.23 11.78
CA LEU A 169 -8.15 -9.11 12.46
C LEU A 169 -7.80 -10.56 12.13
N ARG A 170 -7.73 -11.37 13.18
CA ARG A 170 -7.59 -12.82 13.08
C ARG A 170 -8.85 -13.41 12.43
N GLY A 171 -8.64 -14.25 11.43
CA GLY A 171 -9.73 -14.94 10.72
C GLY A 171 -10.52 -15.92 11.58
N ASP A 172 -11.53 -16.54 10.97
CA ASP A 172 -12.30 -17.63 11.58
C ASP A 172 -11.38 -18.84 11.89
N ALA A 173 -11.81 -19.70 12.80
CA ALA A 173 -11.14 -20.98 13.02
C ALA A 173 -11.24 -21.85 11.74
N PRO A 174 -10.29 -22.78 11.53
CA PRO A 174 -10.43 -23.80 10.49
C PRO A 174 -11.73 -24.60 10.62
N ASP A 175 -12.19 -25.13 9.51
CA ASP A 175 -13.28 -26.12 9.47
C ASP A 175 -12.85 -27.40 10.19
N ALA A 176 -13.81 -28.30 10.50
CA ALA A 176 -13.55 -29.52 11.28
C ALA A 176 -12.51 -30.46 10.62
N ASP A 177 -12.38 -30.39 9.29
CA ASP A 177 -11.38 -31.13 8.50
C ASP A 177 -10.03 -30.39 8.42
N GLY A 178 -9.87 -29.27 9.13
CA GLY A 178 -8.69 -28.42 9.09
C GLY A 178 -8.59 -27.52 7.86
N SER A 179 -9.59 -27.53 6.96
CA SER A 179 -9.64 -26.64 5.80
C SER A 179 -10.09 -25.23 6.18
N CYS A 180 -10.10 -24.33 5.20
CA CYS A 180 -10.61 -22.96 5.35
C CYS A 180 -11.68 -22.64 4.32
N ALA A 181 -12.38 -23.66 3.83
CA ALA A 181 -13.31 -23.54 2.73
C ALA A 181 -14.52 -22.68 3.12
N SER A 182 -15.02 -22.81 4.35
CA SER A 182 -16.12 -21.96 4.83
C SER A 182 -15.69 -20.51 4.97
N ALA A 183 -14.46 -20.25 5.44
CA ALA A 183 -13.91 -18.89 5.49
C ALA A 183 -13.75 -18.28 4.09
N ALA A 184 -13.27 -19.05 3.10
CA ALA A 184 -13.17 -18.60 1.72
C ALA A 184 -14.55 -18.29 1.11
N ARG A 185 -15.56 -19.13 1.33
CA ARG A 185 -16.93 -18.91 0.84
C ARG A 185 -17.58 -17.64 1.38
N ARG A 186 -17.26 -17.22 2.61
CA ARG A 186 -17.78 -15.96 3.17
C ARG A 186 -17.34 -14.72 2.41
N TRP A 187 -16.23 -14.80 1.67
CA TRP A 187 -15.76 -13.71 0.82
C TRP A 187 -16.42 -13.71 -0.55
N GLN A 188 -17.26 -14.70 -0.89
CA GLN A 188 -18.04 -14.72 -2.12
C GLN A 188 -19.33 -13.93 -1.93
N PRO A 189 -19.54 -12.81 -2.63
CA PRO A 189 -20.77 -12.06 -2.54
C PRO A 189 -21.95 -12.88 -3.09
N PRO A 190 -23.19 -12.61 -2.63
CA PRO A 190 -24.37 -13.35 -3.09
C PRO A 190 -24.66 -13.15 -4.59
N GLN A 191 -24.14 -12.08 -5.19
CA GLN A 191 -24.27 -11.77 -6.61
C GLN A 191 -22.90 -11.38 -7.15
N ALA A 192 -22.55 -11.85 -8.35
CA ALA A 192 -21.26 -11.58 -8.99
C ALA A 192 -21.00 -10.08 -9.23
N SER A 193 -22.06 -9.30 -9.44
CA SER A 193 -21.98 -7.85 -9.60
C SER A 193 -22.98 -7.17 -8.67
N MET A 194 -22.48 -6.64 -7.56
CA MET A 194 -23.25 -5.82 -6.64
C MET A 194 -22.91 -4.35 -6.86
N LYS A 195 -23.90 -3.47 -6.72
CA LYS A 195 -23.64 -2.03 -6.60
C LYS A 195 -22.78 -1.77 -5.36
N ASP A 196 -21.83 -0.84 -5.45
CA ASP A 196 -20.86 -0.54 -4.38
C ASP A 196 -21.48 -0.35 -3.00
N GLU A 197 -22.57 0.42 -2.90
CA GLU A 197 -23.23 0.66 -1.61
C GLU A 197 -23.82 -0.64 -1.01
N ALA A 198 -24.38 -1.50 -1.87
CA ALA A 198 -24.90 -2.80 -1.46
C ALA A 198 -23.76 -3.76 -1.06
N LEU A 199 -22.63 -3.73 -1.79
CA LEU A 199 -21.42 -4.46 -1.41
C LEU A 199 -20.95 -4.05 -0.01
N GLY A 200 -20.87 -2.75 0.26
CA GLY A 200 -20.49 -2.21 1.57
C GLY A 200 -21.38 -2.67 2.72
N ARG A 201 -22.71 -2.68 2.52
CA ARG A 201 -23.67 -3.22 3.50
C ARG A 201 -23.53 -4.72 3.68
N TRP A 202 -23.33 -5.48 2.60
CA TRP A 202 -23.14 -6.92 2.67
C TRP A 202 -21.89 -7.30 3.47
N LEU A 203 -20.77 -6.57 3.30
CA LEU A 203 -19.53 -6.86 4.01
C LEU A 203 -19.75 -7.04 5.52
N VAL A 204 -20.55 -6.16 6.13
CA VAL A 204 -20.81 -6.13 7.58
C VAL A 204 -22.11 -6.79 8.01
N SER A 205 -22.85 -7.38 7.07
CA SER A 205 -24.07 -8.15 7.35
C SER A 205 -23.76 -9.44 8.13
N ALA A 206 -24.79 -10.14 8.63
CA ALA A 206 -24.61 -11.40 9.34
C ALA A 206 -23.89 -12.49 8.52
N ASP A 207 -24.14 -12.52 7.21
CA ASP A 207 -23.52 -13.46 6.26
C ASP A 207 -22.18 -12.94 5.70
N GLY A 208 -21.85 -11.68 5.97
CA GLY A 208 -20.67 -11.01 5.45
C GLY A 208 -19.37 -11.42 6.14
N PRO A 209 -18.23 -11.19 5.47
CA PRO A 209 -16.90 -11.46 6.03
C PRO A 209 -16.54 -10.54 7.22
N LEU A 210 -17.25 -9.42 7.39
CA LEU A 210 -17.10 -8.47 8.50
C LEU A 210 -18.33 -8.45 9.43
N ALA A 211 -19.07 -9.55 9.53
CA ALA A 211 -20.17 -9.67 10.49
C ALA A 211 -19.71 -9.23 11.91
N PRO A 212 -20.60 -8.67 12.77
CA PRO A 212 -20.21 -8.09 14.05
C PRO A 212 -19.27 -8.93 14.93
N PRO A 213 -19.43 -10.28 15.05
CA PRO A 213 -18.49 -11.12 15.80
C PRO A 213 -17.06 -11.16 15.23
N ARG A 214 -16.89 -10.95 13.92
CA ARG A 214 -15.58 -10.90 13.24
C ARG A 214 -14.89 -9.55 13.39
N LEU A 215 -15.65 -8.50 13.69
CA LEU A 215 -15.14 -7.17 14.03
C LEU A 215 -14.98 -6.96 15.55
N ALA A 216 -15.09 -8.02 16.36
CA ALA A 216 -14.87 -7.92 17.80
C ALA A 216 -13.41 -7.52 18.10
N GLN A 217 -13.20 -6.67 19.10
CA GLN A 217 -11.86 -6.21 19.50
C GLN A 217 -10.94 -7.38 19.90
N ALA A 218 -11.50 -8.45 20.48
CA ALA A 218 -10.78 -9.68 20.80
C ALA A 218 -10.20 -10.41 19.57
N ARG A 219 -10.64 -10.07 18.35
CA ARG A 219 -10.08 -10.59 17.10
C ARG A 219 -8.87 -9.79 16.62
N ILE A 220 -8.53 -8.66 17.23
CA ILE A 220 -7.37 -7.86 16.81
C ILE A 220 -6.11 -8.68 17.06
N ALA A 221 -5.45 -9.09 15.98
CA ALA A 221 -4.11 -9.65 16.03
C ALA A 221 -3.09 -8.53 16.26
N GLN A 222 -3.25 -7.41 15.54
CA GLN A 222 -2.36 -6.26 15.64
C GLN A 222 -3.02 -5.01 15.06
N VAL A 223 -2.58 -3.83 15.53
CA VAL A 223 -2.77 -2.56 14.84
C VAL A 223 -1.40 -2.10 14.34
N THR A 224 -1.26 -1.87 13.04
CA THR A 224 -0.01 -1.38 12.44
C THR A 224 -0.16 0.04 11.93
N THR A 225 0.88 0.84 12.11
CA THR A 225 0.90 2.24 11.66
C THR A 225 2.04 2.45 10.69
N ASN A 226 1.77 3.18 9.62
CA ASN A 226 2.76 3.68 8.68
C ASN A 226 2.57 5.19 8.54
N LEU A 227 3.60 5.95 8.89
CA LEU A 227 3.58 7.40 8.89
C LEU A 227 4.83 7.94 8.22
N GLN A 228 4.70 8.78 7.18
CA GLN A 228 5.83 9.55 6.69
C GLN A 228 6.24 10.57 7.77
N SER A 229 7.34 10.32 8.48
CA SER A 229 7.75 11.08 9.67
C SER A 229 8.48 12.37 9.34
N VAL A 230 9.35 12.33 8.33
CA VAL A 230 10.08 13.50 7.85
C VAL A 230 10.31 13.45 6.34
N ARG A 231 10.41 14.63 5.73
CA ARG A 231 10.77 14.83 4.34
C ARG A 231 11.78 15.97 4.19
N TRP A 232 12.83 15.74 3.42
CA TRP A 232 13.76 16.76 2.94
C TRP A 232 13.50 16.97 1.45
N PRO A 233 13.19 18.20 1.00
CA PRO A 233 12.93 18.47 -0.42
C PRO A 233 14.22 18.33 -1.25
N SER A 234 14.10 18.19 -2.57
CA SER A 234 15.25 18.10 -3.47
C SER A 234 16.15 19.34 -3.44
N ALA A 235 15.62 20.52 -3.07
CA ALA A 235 16.45 21.71 -2.84
C ALA A 235 17.46 21.53 -1.68
N VAL A 236 17.18 20.62 -0.75
CA VAL A 236 18.07 20.26 0.38
C VAL A 236 18.85 18.98 0.09
N ARG A 237 18.25 18.03 -0.65
CA ARG A 237 18.87 16.76 -1.08
C ARG A 237 18.81 16.58 -2.60
N PRO A 238 19.59 17.37 -3.37
CA PRO A 238 19.50 17.39 -4.82
C PRO A 238 20.09 16.16 -5.49
N ASP A 239 21.02 15.45 -4.83
CA ASP A 239 21.66 14.25 -5.35
C ASP A 239 20.71 13.05 -5.42
N LEU A 240 19.74 12.99 -4.51
CA LEU A 240 18.73 11.92 -4.42
C LEU A 240 17.35 12.35 -4.92
N GLY A 241 17.13 13.65 -5.12
CA GLY A 241 15.82 14.21 -5.46
C GLY A 241 14.88 14.34 -4.27
N GLY A 242 15.44 14.31 -3.07
CA GLY A 242 14.76 14.38 -1.80
C GLY A 242 15.22 13.28 -0.84
N HIS A 243 14.65 13.30 0.36
CA HIS A 243 14.77 12.25 1.36
C HIS A 243 13.45 12.17 2.10
N ALA A 244 12.96 10.98 2.37
CA ALA A 244 11.74 10.76 3.13
C ALA A 244 11.90 9.55 4.03
N GLU A 245 11.36 9.64 5.23
CA GLU A 245 11.38 8.55 6.22
C GLU A 245 9.96 8.18 6.60
N TYR A 246 9.76 6.89 6.84
CA TYR A 246 8.47 6.31 7.20
C TYR A 246 8.63 5.53 8.50
N LEU A 247 7.96 6.02 9.54
CA LEU A 247 7.89 5.42 10.85
C LEU A 247 6.86 4.28 10.85
N LEU A 248 7.35 3.08 11.13
CA LEU A 248 6.57 1.85 11.19
C LEU A 248 6.48 1.37 12.63
N ARG A 249 5.26 1.11 13.09
CA ARG A 249 5.01 0.55 14.43
C ARG A 249 3.88 -0.47 14.41
N ALA A 250 3.91 -1.33 15.42
CA ALA A 250 2.95 -2.38 15.67
C ALA A 250 2.45 -2.28 17.11
N PHE A 251 1.18 -2.60 17.31
CA PHE A 251 0.54 -2.54 18.61
C PHE A 251 -0.37 -3.74 18.83
N ARG A 252 -0.28 -4.37 20.01
CA ARG A 252 -1.11 -5.53 20.39
C ARG A 252 -2.13 -5.11 21.43
N TRP A 253 -3.36 -5.59 21.30
CA TRP A 253 -4.41 -5.32 22.28
C TRP A 253 -4.11 -6.05 23.59
N ASN A 254 -4.17 -5.32 24.70
CA ASN A 254 -4.07 -5.85 26.05
C ASN A 254 -5.44 -5.73 26.73
N ALA A 255 -6.14 -6.86 26.82
CA ALA A 255 -7.47 -6.91 27.40
C ALA A 255 -7.48 -6.58 28.90
N GLY A 256 -6.38 -6.82 29.62
CA GLY A 256 -6.29 -6.55 31.06
C GLY A 256 -6.19 -5.05 31.38
N THR A 257 -5.52 -4.29 30.53
CA THR A 257 -5.36 -2.83 30.69
C THR A 257 -6.33 -2.02 29.82
N GLN A 258 -7.06 -2.70 28.92
CA GLN A 258 -7.89 -2.10 27.87
C GLN A 258 -7.12 -1.05 27.04
N ARG A 259 -5.85 -1.34 26.76
CA ARG A 259 -4.93 -0.48 26.01
C ARG A 259 -4.16 -1.29 24.98
N PHE A 260 -3.43 -0.59 24.12
CA PHE A 260 -2.54 -1.16 23.15
C PHE A 260 -1.08 -1.07 23.62
N ASP A 261 -0.40 -2.21 23.68
CA ASP A 261 1.03 -2.26 23.98
C ASP A 261 1.85 -2.24 22.68
N ALA A 262 2.98 -1.54 22.67
CA ALA A 262 3.90 -1.58 21.55
C ALA A 262 4.39 -3.02 21.33
N GLY A 263 4.11 -3.57 20.15
CA GLY A 263 4.44 -4.93 19.76
C GLY A 263 5.62 -4.99 18.79
N PRO A 264 6.25 -6.15 18.63
CA PRO A 264 7.29 -6.34 17.63
C PRO A 264 6.73 -6.24 16.22
N LEU A 265 7.52 -5.65 15.33
CA LEU A 265 7.26 -5.61 13.90
C LEU A 265 7.62 -6.96 13.28
N GLU A 266 6.72 -7.48 12.43
CA GLU A 266 6.92 -8.78 11.80
C GLU A 266 8.26 -8.86 11.10
N ASN A 267 9.04 -9.90 11.45
CA ASN A 267 10.32 -10.25 10.85
C ASN A 267 11.31 -9.09 10.70
N THR A 268 11.17 -8.04 11.52
CA THR A 268 12.00 -6.84 11.47
C THR A 268 12.99 -6.84 12.64
N PRO A 269 14.27 -7.12 12.38
CA PRO A 269 15.23 -7.30 13.46
C PRO A 269 15.55 -5.96 14.13
N ASP A 270 15.75 -5.97 15.44
CA ASP A 270 16.28 -4.82 16.16
C ASP A 270 17.78 -4.69 15.92
N VAL A 271 18.13 -3.97 14.85
CA VAL A 271 19.51 -3.83 14.40
C VAL A 271 20.40 -3.22 15.49
N ALA A 272 19.91 -2.24 16.23
CA ALA A 272 20.68 -1.59 17.28
C ALA A 272 20.97 -2.56 18.44
N LYS A 273 19.94 -3.24 18.94
CA LYS A 273 20.07 -4.25 19.99
C LYS A 273 20.99 -5.38 19.58
N LEU A 274 20.84 -5.91 18.37
CA LEU A 274 21.63 -7.04 17.86
C LEU A 274 23.08 -6.64 17.55
N LYS A 275 23.36 -5.39 17.19
CA LYS A 275 24.75 -4.91 17.10
C LYS A 275 25.41 -4.76 18.47
N ALA A 276 24.65 -4.38 19.50
CA ALA A 276 25.15 -4.24 20.87
C ALA A 276 25.32 -5.58 21.61
N ASP A 277 24.55 -6.61 21.25
CA ASP A 277 24.54 -7.92 21.91
C ASP A 277 25.00 -9.04 20.93
N ALA A 278 26.31 -9.32 20.97
CA ALA A 278 26.91 -10.34 20.10
C ALA A 278 26.38 -11.77 20.36
N PRO A 279 26.19 -12.24 21.63
CA PRO A 279 25.51 -13.50 21.91
C PRO A 279 24.10 -13.59 21.31
N LEU A 280 23.28 -12.54 21.45
CA LEU A 280 21.92 -12.53 20.89
C LEU A 280 21.93 -12.55 19.36
N ARG A 281 22.83 -11.80 18.72
CA ARG A 281 23.01 -11.83 17.26
C ARG A 281 23.45 -13.20 16.77
N LYS A 282 24.37 -13.86 17.48
CA LYS A 282 24.79 -15.24 17.17
C LYS A 282 23.62 -16.22 17.30
N ALA A 283 22.79 -16.07 18.33
CA ALA A 283 21.60 -16.90 18.51
C ALA A 283 20.57 -16.69 17.39
N LEU A 284 20.42 -15.47 16.87
CA LEU A 284 19.58 -15.21 15.70
C LEU A 284 20.15 -15.90 14.46
N LEU A 285 21.46 -15.74 14.18
CA LEU A 285 22.10 -16.37 13.02
C LEU A 285 21.93 -17.90 13.03
N GLN A 286 22.22 -18.53 14.17
CA GLN A 286 22.07 -19.97 14.35
C GLN A 286 20.63 -20.44 14.12
N TRP A 287 19.65 -19.67 14.60
CA TRP A 287 18.23 -19.98 14.38
C TRP A 287 17.81 -19.82 12.91
N LEU A 288 18.29 -18.78 12.24
CA LEU A 288 18.03 -18.53 10.81
C LEU A 288 18.62 -19.60 9.89
N GLN A 289 19.76 -20.18 10.28
CA GLN A 289 20.44 -21.25 9.54
C GLN A 289 19.82 -22.64 9.72
N GLN A 290 18.81 -22.79 10.61
CA GLN A 290 18.15 -24.09 10.78
C GLN A 290 17.42 -24.51 9.49
N PRO A 291 17.46 -25.80 9.09
CA PRO A 291 16.85 -26.25 7.84
C PRO A 291 15.36 -25.91 7.69
N ASP A 292 14.58 -26.04 8.76
CA ASP A 292 13.15 -25.71 8.74
C ASP A 292 12.91 -24.20 8.63
N THR A 293 13.78 -23.38 9.25
CA THR A 293 13.74 -21.92 9.12
C THR A 293 14.05 -21.49 7.70
N LEU A 294 15.07 -22.08 7.06
CA LEU A 294 15.39 -21.81 5.66
C LEU A 294 14.26 -22.23 4.71
N ARG A 295 13.60 -23.36 4.97
CA ARG A 295 12.42 -23.79 4.21
C ARG A 295 11.25 -22.82 4.35
N ALA A 296 11.01 -22.32 5.57
CA ALA A 296 9.99 -21.31 5.84
C ALA A 296 10.34 -19.95 5.20
N LEU A 297 11.63 -19.57 5.21
CA LEU A 297 12.15 -18.37 4.58
C LEU A 297 11.94 -18.40 3.06
N ASP A 298 12.29 -19.51 2.41
CA ASP A 298 12.06 -19.72 0.98
C ASP A 298 10.58 -19.55 0.63
N SER A 299 9.70 -20.10 1.48
CA SER A 299 8.25 -19.99 1.33
C SER A 299 7.64 -18.64 1.71
N ALA A 300 8.43 -17.69 2.25
CA ALA A 300 7.95 -16.43 2.84
C ALA A 300 6.95 -16.61 4.00
N THR A 301 7.16 -17.65 4.82
CA THR A 301 6.31 -17.99 5.97
C THR A 301 7.07 -18.03 7.30
N VAL A 302 8.36 -17.67 7.29
CA VAL A 302 9.19 -17.59 8.49
C VAL A 302 8.58 -16.61 9.51
N ARG A 303 8.68 -16.96 10.79
CA ARG A 303 8.26 -16.13 11.93
C ARG A 303 9.41 -16.03 12.91
N ILE A 304 10.17 -14.95 12.82
CA ILE A 304 11.32 -14.73 13.70
C ILE A 304 10.83 -14.52 15.15
N PRO A 305 11.48 -15.13 16.15
CA PRO A 305 11.10 -14.95 17.55
C PRO A 305 11.14 -13.49 18.03
N ASP A 306 10.10 -13.06 18.75
CA ASP A 306 9.90 -11.68 19.22
C ASP A 306 11.12 -11.07 19.93
N ARG A 307 11.93 -11.87 20.64
CA ARG A 307 13.13 -11.38 21.35
C ARG A 307 14.18 -10.71 20.46
N PHE A 308 14.15 -10.97 19.15
CA PHE A 308 15.06 -10.41 18.16
C PHE A 308 14.50 -9.18 17.44
N LEU A 309 13.21 -8.89 17.61
CA LEU A 309 12.47 -7.97 16.77
C LEU A 309 12.37 -6.57 17.38
N ALA A 310 12.36 -5.57 16.51
CA ALA A 310 12.15 -4.18 16.89
C ALA A 310 10.67 -3.89 17.07
N THR A 311 10.32 -2.97 17.97
CA THR A 311 8.94 -2.43 18.09
C THR A 311 8.71 -1.17 17.25
N GLU A 312 9.77 -0.65 16.65
CA GLU A 312 9.79 0.53 15.80
C GLU A 312 10.82 0.34 14.69
N SER A 313 10.48 0.78 13.48
CA SER A 313 11.40 0.74 12.35
C SER A 313 11.20 1.97 11.47
N VAL A 314 12.26 2.37 10.79
CA VAL A 314 12.23 3.48 9.83
C VAL A 314 12.60 2.94 8.46
N SER A 315 11.71 3.17 7.50
CA SER A 315 11.98 2.94 6.08
C SER A 315 12.35 4.25 5.38
N VAL A 316 13.22 4.23 4.38
CA VAL A 316 13.76 5.43 3.72
C VAL A 316 13.52 5.42 2.21
N ALA A 317 13.14 6.56 1.64
CA ALA A 317 13.00 6.78 0.20
C ALA A 317 13.62 8.13 -0.21
N PRO A 318 13.89 8.41 -1.50
CA PRO A 318 13.77 7.52 -2.66
C PRO A 318 14.88 6.46 -2.74
N ARG A 319 14.84 5.60 -3.78
CA ARG A 319 15.81 4.53 -4.07
C ARG A 319 15.85 3.46 -2.97
N GLY A 320 14.67 3.11 -2.47
CA GLY A 320 14.50 2.35 -1.22
C GLY A 320 15.39 1.11 -1.09
N LEU A 321 15.37 0.20 -2.07
CA LEU A 321 16.14 -1.04 -2.00
C LEU A 321 17.66 -0.86 -2.04
N GLU A 322 18.15 0.29 -2.52
CA GLU A 322 19.58 0.61 -2.49
C GLU A 322 20.01 1.21 -1.15
N ARG A 323 19.05 1.69 -0.34
CA ARG A 323 19.32 2.23 1.00
C ARG A 323 19.63 1.09 1.97
N LEU A 324 20.77 1.17 2.65
CA LEU A 324 21.13 0.19 3.67
C LEU A 324 20.13 0.17 4.84
N ALA A 325 19.49 1.30 5.15
CA ALA A 325 18.43 1.40 6.16
C ALA A 325 17.23 0.47 5.89
N ASN A 326 16.94 0.15 4.62
CA ASN A 326 15.88 -0.80 4.25
C ASN A 326 16.39 -2.24 4.10
N ARG A 327 17.65 -2.52 4.44
CA ARG A 327 18.29 -3.84 4.38
C ARG A 327 18.81 -4.25 5.75
N PRO A 328 17.91 -4.42 6.75
CA PRO A 328 18.32 -4.56 8.14
C PRO A 328 19.11 -5.84 8.46
N PHE A 329 18.95 -6.92 7.69
CA PHE A 329 19.73 -8.15 7.85
C PHE A 329 21.13 -8.03 7.23
N GLU A 330 21.27 -7.37 6.07
CA GLU A 330 22.61 -7.04 5.53
C GLU A 330 23.42 -6.12 6.46
N GLN A 331 22.78 -5.36 7.35
CA GLN A 331 23.46 -4.61 8.40
C GLN A 331 23.98 -5.46 9.56
N LEU A 332 23.49 -6.70 9.69
CA LEU A 332 23.78 -7.60 10.81
C LEU A 332 24.69 -8.76 10.42
N PHE A 333 24.57 -9.24 9.19
CA PHE A 333 25.20 -10.45 8.69
C PHE A 333 25.89 -10.21 7.35
N ALA A 334 26.99 -10.92 7.11
CA ALA A 334 27.72 -10.88 5.85
C ALA A 334 27.25 -12.00 4.91
N PRO A 335 27.44 -11.87 3.58
CA PRO A 335 27.17 -12.97 2.66
C PRO A 335 27.90 -14.27 3.03
N GLY A 336 29.10 -14.19 3.61
CA GLY A 336 29.86 -15.37 4.05
C GLY A 336 29.20 -16.19 5.16
N ASP A 337 28.18 -15.64 5.84
CA ASP A 337 27.40 -16.35 6.86
C ASP A 337 26.36 -17.31 6.25
N TRP A 338 26.20 -17.33 4.93
CA TRP A 338 25.13 -18.06 4.24
C TRP A 338 25.66 -18.99 3.15
N GLN A 339 24.88 -20.02 2.86
CA GLN A 339 25.12 -20.94 1.76
C GLN A 339 23.88 -20.97 0.86
N PRO A 340 24.05 -21.23 -0.46
CA PRO A 340 22.93 -21.58 -1.33
C PRO A 340 22.12 -22.74 -0.73
N VAL A 341 20.80 -22.70 -0.84
CA VAL A 341 19.91 -23.79 -0.43
C VAL A 341 19.46 -24.55 -1.69
N PRO A 342 19.96 -25.78 -1.93
CA PRO A 342 19.60 -26.55 -3.11
C PRO A 342 18.09 -26.80 -3.19
N GLY A 343 17.51 -26.63 -4.39
CA GLY A 343 16.08 -26.83 -4.64
C GLY A 343 15.16 -25.73 -4.10
N SER A 344 15.71 -24.68 -3.48
CA SER A 344 14.93 -23.50 -3.07
C SER A 344 14.44 -22.69 -4.27
N ARG A 345 13.28 -22.05 -4.11
CA ARG A 345 12.70 -21.16 -5.12
C ARG A 345 13.37 -19.79 -5.15
N THR A 346 13.93 -19.34 -4.02
CA THR A 346 14.44 -17.97 -3.81
C THR A 346 15.80 -17.89 -3.12
N LEU A 347 16.36 -18.98 -2.61
CA LEU A 347 17.58 -18.98 -1.77
C LEU A 347 18.81 -19.56 -2.50
N GLN A 348 18.97 -19.18 -3.77
CA GLN A 348 19.93 -19.82 -4.70
C GLN A 348 21.38 -19.35 -4.53
N SER A 349 21.62 -18.32 -3.70
CA SER A 349 22.95 -17.80 -3.38
C SER A 349 22.95 -17.17 -1.98
N PRO A 350 24.14 -16.95 -1.37
CA PRO A 350 24.23 -16.25 -0.09
C PRO A 350 23.58 -14.86 -0.11
N GLN A 351 23.71 -14.13 -1.22
CA GLN A 351 23.05 -12.84 -1.41
C GLN A 351 21.54 -12.96 -1.52
N ALA A 352 21.04 -14.02 -2.18
CA ALA A 352 19.60 -14.27 -2.29
C ALA A 352 18.96 -14.56 -0.92
N VAL A 353 19.70 -15.23 -0.01
CA VAL A 353 19.25 -15.44 1.38
C VAL A 353 19.09 -14.11 2.12
N LEU A 354 20.11 -13.24 2.08
CA LEU A 354 20.06 -11.91 2.70
C LEU A 354 18.93 -11.05 2.10
N ARG A 355 18.83 -11.01 0.78
CA ARG A 355 17.77 -10.31 0.05
C ARG A 355 16.39 -10.78 0.50
N ARG A 356 16.20 -12.09 0.64
CA ARG A 356 14.91 -12.66 1.08
C ARG A 356 14.59 -12.31 2.53
N LEU A 357 15.59 -12.29 3.42
CA LEU A 357 15.40 -11.84 4.81
C LEU A 357 14.99 -10.36 4.86
N ASP A 358 15.68 -9.50 4.11
CA ASP A 358 15.37 -8.08 4.03
C ASP A 358 13.98 -7.83 3.43
N ASP A 359 13.60 -8.53 2.37
CA ASP A 359 12.28 -8.47 1.73
C ASP A 359 11.13 -8.86 2.67
N LEU A 360 11.42 -9.65 3.72
CA LEU A 360 10.42 -10.04 4.73
C LEU A 360 10.40 -9.13 5.96
N SER A 361 11.36 -8.22 6.10
CA SER A 361 11.29 -7.17 7.11
C SER A 361 10.32 -6.07 6.69
N CYS A 362 9.74 -5.36 7.68
CA CYS A 362 8.89 -4.21 7.41
C CYS A 362 9.64 -3.14 6.59
N ALA A 363 10.86 -2.77 6.99
CA ALA A 363 11.61 -1.72 6.27
C ALA A 363 11.98 -2.12 4.82
N GLY A 364 12.33 -3.39 4.59
CA GLY A 364 12.75 -3.86 3.27
C GLY A 364 11.60 -4.05 2.29
N CYS A 365 10.47 -4.65 2.70
CA CYS A 365 9.30 -4.76 1.83
C CYS A 365 8.68 -3.39 1.51
N HIS A 366 8.72 -2.46 2.46
CA HIS A 366 7.94 -1.23 2.43
C HIS A 366 8.27 -0.30 1.25
N GLN A 367 9.49 -0.35 0.71
CA GLN A 367 9.85 0.42 -0.49
C GLN A 367 9.92 -0.42 -1.77
N SER A 368 9.65 -1.71 -1.71
CA SER A 368 9.65 -2.58 -2.89
C SER A 368 8.36 -2.36 -3.68
N ARG A 369 8.47 -1.68 -4.84
CA ARG A 369 7.37 -1.37 -5.75
C ARG A 369 6.17 -0.78 -5.01
N ALA A 370 6.49 0.17 -4.13
CA ALA A 370 5.58 0.90 -3.28
C ALA A 370 5.27 2.29 -3.84
N VAL A 371 4.20 2.91 -3.35
CA VAL A 371 3.79 4.27 -3.70
C VAL A 371 4.19 5.17 -2.54
N ALA A 372 5.43 5.66 -2.57
CA ALA A 372 6.03 6.41 -1.45
C ALA A 372 5.90 5.65 -0.11
N GLY A 373 6.34 4.39 -0.07
CA GLY A 373 6.24 3.58 1.14
C GLY A 373 4.85 3.00 1.44
N PHE A 374 3.81 3.33 0.67
CA PHE A 374 2.46 2.79 0.88
C PHE A 374 2.10 1.79 -0.20
N HIS A 375 1.45 0.69 0.20
CA HIS A 375 0.89 -0.30 -0.74
C HIS A 375 -0.59 -0.07 -1.05
N LEU A 376 -1.31 0.63 -0.15
CA LEU A 376 -2.71 1.00 -0.30
C LEU A 376 -2.93 2.40 0.28
N LEU A 377 -3.34 3.33 -0.57
CA LEU A 377 -3.62 4.74 -0.23
C LEU A 377 -5.10 5.12 -0.36
N GLY A 378 -5.89 4.26 -1.01
CA GLY A 378 -7.32 4.48 -1.24
C GLY A 378 -7.63 5.25 -2.51
N VAL A 379 -8.84 5.08 -3.02
CA VAL A 379 -9.35 5.82 -4.18
C VAL A 379 -9.71 7.23 -3.75
N ASP A 380 -9.28 8.22 -4.52
CA ASP A 380 -9.64 9.61 -4.31
C ASP A 380 -11.06 9.89 -4.81
N ARG A 381 -11.85 10.61 -4.02
CA ARG A 381 -13.26 10.94 -4.34
C ARG A 381 -13.31 12.15 -5.27
N ARG A 382 -13.12 11.89 -6.56
CA ARG A 382 -13.16 12.92 -7.62
C ARG A 382 -14.44 13.74 -7.54
N GLY A 383 -14.31 15.05 -7.74
CA GLY A 383 -15.44 16.00 -7.75
C GLY A 383 -16.09 16.26 -6.38
N ALA A 384 -15.77 15.47 -5.34
CA ALA A 384 -16.33 15.64 -4.00
C ALA A 384 -15.66 16.77 -3.19
N SER A 385 -14.50 17.27 -3.64
CA SER A 385 -13.81 18.41 -3.04
C SER A 385 -12.96 19.15 -4.07
N ARG A 386 -12.74 20.46 -3.83
CA ARG A 386 -11.87 21.35 -4.63
C ARG A 386 -10.40 20.95 -4.65
N THR A 387 -9.96 20.01 -3.81
CA THR A 387 -8.56 19.57 -3.73
C THR A 387 -8.28 18.25 -4.44
N PHE A 388 -9.29 17.42 -4.70
CA PHE A 388 -9.16 16.18 -5.47
C PHE A 388 -9.33 16.50 -6.96
N THR A 389 -8.51 17.44 -7.45
CA THR A 389 -8.49 17.89 -8.84
C THR A 389 -7.47 17.10 -9.64
N THR A 390 -7.55 17.20 -10.97
CA THR A 390 -6.51 16.72 -11.87
C THR A 390 -5.14 17.26 -11.46
N GLY A 391 -4.10 16.41 -11.49
CA GLY A 391 -2.77 16.73 -10.98
C GLY A 391 -2.64 16.69 -9.45
N ASN A 392 -3.75 16.54 -8.72
CA ASN A 392 -3.77 16.40 -7.26
C ASN A 392 -4.65 15.24 -6.73
N ALA A 393 -4.80 14.20 -7.55
CA ALA A 393 -5.48 12.97 -7.20
C ALA A 393 -4.67 11.76 -7.68
N LEU A 394 -4.81 10.63 -6.99
CA LEU A 394 -4.29 9.34 -7.43
C LEU A 394 -5.20 8.76 -8.52
N ALA A 395 -4.61 8.30 -9.61
CA ALA A 395 -5.32 7.48 -10.59
C ALA A 395 -5.45 6.03 -10.13
N LEU A 396 -4.45 5.53 -9.38
CA LEU A 396 -4.44 4.19 -8.80
C LEU A 396 -4.37 4.25 -7.28
N PRO A 397 -5.22 3.51 -6.55
CA PRO A 397 -5.28 3.56 -5.09
C PRO A 397 -4.22 2.68 -4.41
N HIS A 398 -3.46 1.89 -5.16
CA HIS A 398 -2.53 0.88 -4.65
C HIS A 398 -1.24 0.82 -5.46
N SER A 399 -0.23 0.16 -4.88
CA SER A 399 1.07 0.01 -5.50
C SER A 399 1.14 -1.15 -6.50
N PRO A 400 2.14 -1.14 -7.41
CA PRO A 400 2.37 -2.27 -8.32
C PRO A 400 2.60 -3.59 -7.57
N HIS A 401 3.32 -3.56 -6.44
CA HIS A 401 3.45 -4.74 -5.58
C HIS A 401 2.12 -5.29 -5.08
N LEU A 402 1.20 -4.42 -4.62
CA LEU A 402 -0.13 -4.89 -4.20
C LEU A 402 -0.92 -5.45 -5.39
N GLN A 403 -0.80 -4.88 -6.58
CA GLN A 403 -1.45 -5.39 -7.78
C GLN A 403 -1.03 -6.84 -8.08
N ASP A 404 0.26 -7.14 -8.03
CA ASP A 404 0.79 -8.49 -8.29
C ASP A 404 0.41 -9.47 -7.17
N GLU A 405 0.41 -8.98 -5.92
CA GLU A 405 -0.08 -9.74 -4.77
C GLU A 405 -1.56 -10.11 -4.88
N LEU A 406 -2.41 -9.28 -5.48
CA LEU A 406 -3.83 -9.61 -5.66
C LEU A 406 -4.00 -10.84 -6.56
N ALA A 407 -3.24 -10.95 -7.65
CA ALA A 407 -3.28 -12.13 -8.52
C ALA A 407 -2.82 -13.41 -7.80
N ARG A 408 -1.81 -13.30 -6.92
CA ARG A 408 -1.38 -14.44 -6.08
C ARG A 408 -2.45 -14.82 -5.05
N ARG A 409 -3.01 -13.83 -4.36
CA ARG A 409 -4.06 -14.04 -3.34
C ARG A 409 -5.31 -14.64 -3.94
N GLU A 410 -5.67 -14.27 -5.16
CA GLU A 410 -6.78 -14.90 -5.89
C GLU A 410 -6.59 -16.41 -6.00
N ARG A 411 -5.40 -16.85 -6.47
CA ARG A 411 -5.07 -18.27 -6.56
C ARG A 411 -5.13 -18.96 -5.20
N TYR A 412 -4.61 -18.32 -4.15
CA TYR A 412 -4.65 -18.85 -2.79
C TYR A 412 -6.08 -19.03 -2.28
N VAL A 413 -6.93 -18.01 -2.40
CA VAL A 413 -8.32 -18.03 -1.89
C VAL A 413 -9.17 -19.00 -2.71
N LYS A 414 -9.01 -19.05 -4.03
CA LYS A 414 -9.68 -20.04 -4.89
C LYS A 414 -9.27 -21.47 -4.51
N ALA A 415 -7.98 -21.72 -4.29
CA ALA A 415 -7.51 -23.02 -3.82
C ALA A 415 -8.05 -23.36 -2.42
N ALA A 416 -8.21 -22.38 -1.52
CA ALA A 416 -8.74 -22.61 -0.18
C ALA A 416 -10.19 -23.11 -0.15
N LEU A 417 -10.93 -22.99 -1.25
CA LEU A 417 -12.29 -23.53 -1.39
C LEU A 417 -12.32 -25.06 -1.45
N THR A 418 -11.23 -25.69 -1.92
CA THR A 418 -11.18 -27.14 -2.20
C THR A 418 -9.98 -27.85 -1.59
N THR A 419 -8.91 -27.11 -1.28
CA THR A 419 -7.64 -27.64 -0.81
C THR A 419 -7.46 -27.29 0.67
N PRO A 420 -7.30 -28.28 1.57
CA PRO A 420 -7.20 -28.03 3.01
C PRO A 420 -6.10 -27.04 3.40
N VAL A 421 -4.93 -27.10 2.77
CA VAL A 421 -3.80 -26.18 2.99
C VAL A 421 -3.21 -25.77 1.64
N PRO A 422 -3.61 -24.64 1.06
CA PRO A 422 -3.03 -24.14 -0.18
C PRO A 422 -1.54 -23.76 -0.04
N ASP A 423 -0.77 -23.81 -1.13
CA ASP A 423 0.65 -23.39 -1.15
C ASP A 423 0.77 -21.91 -0.73
N PRO A 424 1.44 -21.60 0.40
CA PRO A 424 1.56 -20.24 0.90
C PRO A 424 2.66 -19.43 0.20
N PHE A 425 3.43 -20.05 -0.71
CA PHE A 425 4.56 -19.40 -1.35
C PHE A 425 4.24 -18.01 -1.89
N ARG A 426 5.11 -17.06 -1.56
CA ARG A 426 5.06 -15.68 -2.03
C ARG A 426 6.41 -15.34 -2.67
N PRO A 427 6.48 -14.82 -3.92
CA PRO A 427 7.73 -14.39 -4.54
C PRO A 427 8.33 -13.17 -3.81
N LEU A 428 9.54 -12.73 -4.21
CA LEU A 428 10.09 -11.45 -3.74
C LEU A 428 9.17 -10.29 -4.15
N ALA A 429 9.09 -9.22 -3.34
CA ALA A 429 8.25 -8.07 -3.64
C ALA A 429 8.71 -7.28 -4.88
N SER A 430 10.03 -7.23 -5.08
CA SER A 430 10.63 -6.83 -6.36
C SER A 430 11.36 -8.03 -6.94
N PRO A 431 11.00 -8.49 -8.15
CA PRO A 431 11.75 -9.55 -8.81
C PRO A 431 13.19 -9.13 -9.07
N ASP A 432 14.11 -10.09 -9.05
CA ASP A 432 15.51 -9.90 -9.41
C ASP A 432 15.62 -9.91 -10.94
N ASP A 433 15.29 -8.78 -11.59
CA ASP A 433 15.39 -8.65 -13.04
C ASP A 433 16.82 -8.26 -13.46
N ALA A 434 17.81 -9.08 -13.09
CA ALA A 434 19.21 -8.89 -13.51
C ALA A 434 19.40 -8.95 -15.04
N ASN A 435 18.41 -9.48 -15.76
CA ASN A 435 18.41 -9.65 -17.21
C ASN A 435 17.35 -8.80 -17.94
N ALA A 436 16.68 -7.85 -17.27
CA ALA A 436 15.81 -6.92 -17.99
C ALA A 436 16.66 -6.11 -18.98
N ALA A 437 16.31 -6.17 -20.26
CA ALA A 437 16.90 -5.28 -21.24
C ALA A 437 16.67 -3.83 -20.79
N PRO A 438 17.66 -2.93 -20.94
CA PRO A 438 17.46 -1.53 -20.61
C PRO A 438 16.23 -1.02 -21.37
N ASP A 439 15.26 -0.47 -20.65
CA ASP A 439 14.15 0.26 -21.29
C ASP A 439 14.78 1.30 -22.23
N LYS A 440 14.24 1.40 -23.46
CA LYS A 440 14.60 2.53 -24.34
C LYS A 440 14.37 3.82 -23.57
N ALA A 441 15.22 4.81 -23.78
CA ALA A 441 15.15 6.11 -23.09
C ALA A 441 13.99 6.99 -23.62
N THR A 442 12.80 6.42 -23.71
CA THR A 442 11.56 7.08 -24.10
C THR A 442 10.91 7.73 -22.88
N VAL A 443 9.76 8.36 -23.07
CA VAL A 443 9.03 9.07 -22.02
C VAL A 443 8.85 8.22 -20.76
N GLY A 444 9.23 8.76 -19.61
CA GLY A 444 9.23 8.10 -18.30
C GLY A 444 10.49 7.31 -17.93
N ALA A 445 11.37 7.01 -18.89
CA ALA A 445 12.59 6.26 -18.65
C ALA A 445 13.56 7.03 -17.74
N SER A 446 14.38 6.29 -17.00
CA SER A 446 15.48 6.86 -16.21
C SER A 446 16.52 7.50 -17.14
N CYS A 447 17.00 8.70 -16.78
CA CYS A 447 17.91 9.48 -17.63
C CYS A 447 19.12 10.05 -16.89
N GLU A 448 19.18 9.89 -15.56
CA GLU A 448 20.35 10.19 -14.73
C GLU A 448 20.76 8.94 -13.96
N PRO A 449 21.59 8.06 -14.55
CA PRO A 449 22.12 6.92 -13.84
C PRO A 449 22.96 7.41 -12.65
N THR A 450 22.70 6.86 -11.46
CA THR A 450 23.49 7.17 -10.26
C THR A 450 23.82 5.91 -9.49
N ARG A 451 24.97 5.94 -8.81
CA ARG A 451 25.38 4.93 -7.83
C ARG A 451 25.17 5.49 -6.43
N ILE A 452 24.45 4.75 -5.59
CA ILE A 452 24.27 5.09 -4.19
C ILE A 452 25.47 4.61 -3.38
N THR A 453 26.09 5.52 -2.62
CA THR A 453 26.98 5.19 -1.51
C THR A 453 26.15 5.19 -0.24
N ALA A 454 25.82 4.00 0.25
CA ALA A 454 25.01 3.82 1.45
C ALA A 454 25.87 3.92 2.72
N SER A 455 25.24 4.35 3.81
CA SER A 455 25.77 4.51 5.15
C SER A 455 24.83 3.87 6.16
N ALA A 456 25.34 3.56 7.35
CA ALA A 456 24.51 3.13 8.48
C ALA A 456 23.57 4.25 8.96
N ASP A 457 23.96 5.51 8.77
CA ASP A 457 23.10 6.68 8.96
C ASP A 457 22.55 7.12 7.60
N PRO A 458 21.26 6.89 7.30
CA PRO A 458 20.70 7.18 5.98
C PRO A 458 20.73 8.66 5.60
N TRP A 459 20.95 9.56 6.56
CA TRP A 459 21.14 11.00 6.30
C TRP A 459 22.45 11.29 5.56
N ARG A 460 23.42 10.39 5.70
CA ARG A 460 24.75 10.49 5.08
C ARG A 460 24.85 9.78 3.74
N ASP A 461 23.82 9.07 3.31
CA ASP A 461 23.79 8.46 1.98
C ASP A 461 24.01 9.51 0.89
N ARG A 462 24.74 9.15 -0.16
CA ARG A 462 25.01 10.02 -1.31
C ARG A 462 24.77 9.30 -2.61
N ALA A 463 24.33 10.03 -3.63
CA ALA A 463 24.25 9.51 -4.98
C ALA A 463 25.31 10.16 -5.88
N GLN A 464 26.22 9.36 -6.44
CA GLN A 464 27.17 9.83 -7.43
C GLN A 464 26.55 9.69 -8.83
N LYS A 465 26.52 10.78 -9.60
CA LYS A 465 26.11 10.74 -11.00
C LYS A 465 27.10 9.94 -11.82
N LEU A 466 26.59 9.06 -12.66
CA LEU A 466 27.36 8.32 -13.65
C LEU A 466 27.21 8.99 -15.04
N PRO A 467 28.18 8.81 -15.95
CA PRO A 467 28.05 9.31 -17.32
C PRO A 467 26.80 8.76 -17.99
N ARG A 468 26.09 9.61 -18.73
CA ARG A 468 24.98 9.16 -19.58
C ARG A 468 25.53 8.37 -20.76
N THR A 469 24.94 7.22 -21.03
CA THR A 469 25.16 6.43 -22.24
C THR A 469 24.02 6.67 -23.22
N ALA A 470 24.15 6.17 -24.46
CA ALA A 470 23.06 6.20 -25.45
C ALA A 470 21.74 5.63 -24.88
N ALA A 471 21.81 4.58 -24.04
CA ALA A 471 20.65 3.97 -23.38
C ALA A 471 19.98 4.84 -22.31
N THR A 472 20.61 5.95 -21.90
CA THR A 472 20.07 6.89 -20.89
C THR A 472 19.90 8.30 -21.44
N THR A 473 20.17 8.50 -22.73
CA THR A 473 19.93 9.76 -23.46
C THR A 473 18.52 9.72 -24.01
N CYS A 474 17.69 10.70 -23.63
CA CYS A 474 16.28 10.69 -24.00
C CYS A 474 16.10 10.77 -25.51
N GLU A 475 15.27 9.88 -26.06
CA GLU A 475 14.98 9.81 -27.48
C GLU A 475 14.02 10.94 -27.90
N GLY A 476 14.27 11.57 -29.06
CA GLY A 476 13.43 12.64 -29.63
C GLY A 476 14.02 14.04 -29.50
N ALA A 477 13.84 14.87 -30.53
CA ALA A 477 14.46 16.20 -30.62
C ALA A 477 13.98 17.19 -29.55
N ASP A 478 12.73 17.08 -29.10
CA ASP A 478 12.14 17.90 -28.05
C ASP A 478 12.18 17.24 -26.65
N SER A 479 12.85 16.10 -26.51
CA SER A 479 12.91 15.37 -25.25
C SER A 479 13.95 15.96 -24.29
N VAL A 480 13.54 16.11 -23.04
CA VAL A 480 14.37 16.63 -21.94
C VAL A 480 14.51 15.58 -20.84
N CYS A 481 15.61 15.65 -20.11
CA CYS A 481 15.79 14.87 -18.88
C CYS A 481 15.41 15.74 -17.69
N GLU A 482 14.25 15.47 -17.10
CA GLU A 482 13.85 16.05 -15.82
C GLU A 482 14.78 15.50 -14.73
N LYS A 483 15.55 16.37 -14.08
CA LYS A 483 16.70 15.94 -13.26
C LYS A 483 16.30 15.54 -11.85
N THR A 484 17.16 14.73 -11.24
CA THR A 484 17.14 14.38 -9.82
C THR A 484 17.17 15.63 -8.94
N SER A 485 17.96 16.65 -9.29
CA SER A 485 18.05 17.91 -8.52
C SER A 485 16.75 18.72 -8.47
N VAL A 486 15.87 18.56 -9.45
CA VAL A 486 14.53 19.14 -9.46
C VAL A 486 13.47 18.17 -8.96
N GLY A 487 13.93 17.09 -8.32
CA GLY A 487 13.16 16.06 -7.64
C GLY A 487 12.49 15.06 -8.59
N PHE A 488 13.21 14.57 -9.59
CA PHE A 488 12.84 13.36 -10.32
C PHE A 488 13.89 12.29 -10.01
N PRO A 489 13.70 11.43 -8.98
CA PRO A 489 14.74 10.48 -8.56
C PRO A 489 15.23 9.58 -9.68
N GLY A 490 16.53 9.63 -10.02
CA GLY A 490 17.12 8.91 -11.16
C GLY A 490 16.90 9.58 -12.53
N GLY A 491 16.32 10.78 -12.53
CA GLY A 491 15.92 11.53 -13.72
C GLY A 491 14.76 10.90 -14.49
N MET A 492 14.01 11.68 -15.25
CA MET A 492 12.95 11.15 -16.11
C MET A 492 12.95 11.81 -17.48
N CYS A 493 12.97 10.98 -18.54
CA CYS A 493 12.74 11.48 -19.88
C CYS A 493 11.31 12.02 -20.01
N SER A 494 11.20 13.26 -20.47
CA SER A 494 9.94 13.97 -20.69
C SER A 494 10.09 14.83 -21.96
N GLY A 495 9.04 15.55 -22.33
CA GLY A 495 9.04 16.43 -23.50
C GLY A 495 7.86 17.38 -23.46
N ARG A 496 7.61 18.05 -24.59
CA ARG A 496 6.38 18.84 -24.76
C ARG A 496 5.17 17.92 -24.63
N CYS A 497 4.14 18.37 -23.91
CA CYS A 497 2.89 17.64 -23.75
C CYS A 497 2.34 17.18 -25.11
N ASP A 498 2.16 15.87 -25.25
CA ASP A 498 1.58 15.23 -26.42
C ASP A 498 0.52 14.21 -25.94
N PRO A 499 -0.77 14.51 -26.08
CA PRO A 499 -1.83 13.58 -25.69
C PRO A 499 -1.95 12.37 -26.63
N LYS A 500 -1.23 12.36 -27.77
CA LYS A 500 -1.23 11.28 -28.75
C LYS A 500 -0.02 10.34 -28.61
N ASP A 501 0.90 10.62 -27.70
CA ASP A 501 2.03 9.72 -27.44
C ASP A 501 1.50 8.36 -26.96
N PRO A 502 1.83 7.24 -27.63
CA PRO A 502 1.34 5.91 -27.24
C PRO A 502 1.81 5.46 -25.85
N ASN A 503 2.93 5.99 -25.37
CA ASN A 503 3.54 5.67 -24.07
C ASN A 503 3.43 6.85 -23.08
N GLY A 504 2.97 8.00 -23.54
CA GLY A 504 2.93 9.26 -22.82
C GLY A 504 1.51 9.77 -22.58
N THR A 505 1.39 10.81 -21.77
CA THR A 505 0.18 11.61 -21.60
C THR A 505 0.57 12.96 -21.01
N CYS A 506 -0.28 13.97 -21.19
CA CYS A 506 -0.03 15.29 -20.63
C CYS A 506 -0.26 15.28 -19.12
N GLY A 507 0.76 15.68 -18.37
CA GLY A 507 0.67 15.91 -16.93
C GLY A 507 1.29 17.23 -16.50
N GLY A 508 0.95 17.68 -15.30
CA GLY A 508 1.49 18.91 -14.71
C GLY A 508 2.80 18.65 -13.97
N ILE A 509 3.86 19.34 -14.36
CA ILE A 509 5.16 19.35 -13.66
C ILE A 509 5.27 20.66 -12.89
N ALA A 510 5.41 20.60 -11.57
CA ALA A 510 5.55 21.82 -10.76
C ALA A 510 6.91 22.48 -10.97
N ILE A 511 6.91 23.80 -11.16
CA ILE A 511 8.10 24.65 -11.20
C ILE A 511 8.54 24.85 -9.77
N LEU A 512 9.45 23.99 -9.30
CA LEU A 512 9.70 23.74 -7.88
C LEU A 512 9.95 24.99 -7.03
N SER A 513 10.72 25.96 -7.55
CA SER A 513 11.04 27.20 -6.82
C SER A 513 9.78 28.03 -6.58
N ASP A 514 9.12 28.47 -7.65
CA ASP A 514 7.93 29.34 -7.59
C ASP A 514 6.79 28.65 -6.86
N PHE A 515 6.62 27.34 -7.09
CA PHE A 515 5.63 26.54 -6.40
C PHE A 515 5.86 26.49 -4.89
N ASN A 516 7.10 26.26 -4.44
CA ASN A 516 7.41 26.25 -3.01
C ASN A 516 7.31 27.65 -2.38
N GLN A 517 7.67 28.71 -3.12
CA GLN A 517 7.50 30.10 -2.66
C GLN A 517 6.02 30.45 -2.48
N CYS A 518 5.16 30.07 -3.44
CA CYS A 518 3.71 30.23 -3.35
C CYS A 518 3.14 29.55 -2.09
N LEU A 519 3.57 28.32 -1.81
CA LEU A 519 3.16 27.60 -0.60
C LEU A 519 3.72 28.23 0.69
N ALA A 520 4.97 28.71 0.67
CA ALA A 520 5.54 29.43 1.80
C ALA A 520 4.80 30.75 2.11
N ALA A 521 4.22 31.37 1.09
CA ALA A 521 3.33 32.53 1.21
C ALA A 521 1.89 32.16 1.61
N LYS A 522 1.64 30.90 2.02
CA LYS A 522 0.33 30.37 2.46
C LYS A 522 -0.81 30.56 1.45
N GLN A 523 -0.49 30.62 0.16
CA GLN A 523 -1.51 30.66 -0.88
C GLN A 523 -2.23 29.30 -0.99
N PRO A 524 -3.50 29.26 -1.45
CA PRO A 524 -4.22 28.01 -1.67
C PRO A 524 -3.44 27.08 -2.60
N PHE A 525 -3.34 25.79 -2.25
CA PHE A 525 -2.56 24.85 -3.05
C PHE A 525 -3.02 24.72 -4.49
N GLY A 526 -4.34 24.72 -4.73
CA GLY A 526 -4.88 24.70 -6.08
C GLY A 526 -4.41 25.90 -6.92
N ASP A 527 -4.23 27.06 -6.30
CA ASP A 527 -3.70 28.26 -6.96
C ASP A 527 -2.21 28.10 -7.24
N CYS A 528 -1.44 27.58 -6.28
CA CYS A 528 -0.03 27.29 -6.51
C CYS A 528 0.17 26.25 -7.63
N LEU A 529 -0.68 25.22 -7.67
CA LEU A 529 -0.64 24.18 -8.69
C LEU A 529 -1.01 24.73 -10.06
N SER A 530 -2.09 25.48 -10.18
CA SER A 530 -2.52 26.04 -11.47
C SER A 530 -1.55 27.10 -12.02
N LYS A 531 -0.95 27.94 -11.16
CA LYS A 531 -0.06 29.03 -11.61
C LYS A 531 1.40 28.62 -11.79
N HIS A 532 1.85 27.60 -11.07
CA HIS A 532 3.27 27.20 -11.04
C HIS A 532 3.48 25.74 -11.45
N THR A 533 2.63 25.22 -12.34
CA THR A 533 2.90 23.98 -13.08
C THR A 533 2.98 24.26 -14.56
N ARG A 534 3.81 23.49 -15.26
CA ARG A 534 3.87 23.47 -16.72
C ARG A 534 3.40 22.11 -17.23
N PRO A 535 2.72 22.05 -18.39
CA PRO A 535 2.40 20.78 -19.03
C PRO A 535 3.69 20.12 -19.53
N GLY A 536 3.79 18.81 -19.34
CA GLY A 536 4.86 17.97 -19.87
C GLY A 536 4.31 16.63 -20.31
N ASN A 537 4.99 16.00 -21.27
CA ASN A 537 4.68 14.63 -21.64
C ASN A 537 5.31 13.68 -20.61
N LEU A 538 4.45 12.99 -19.88
CA LEU A 538 4.79 12.08 -18.79
C LEU A 538 4.35 10.67 -19.16
N ARG A 539 5.04 9.65 -18.63
CA ARG A 539 4.68 8.26 -18.94
C ARG A 539 3.25 7.98 -18.48
N SER A 540 2.45 7.45 -19.39
CA SER A 540 1.11 6.95 -19.08
C SER A 540 1.21 5.81 -18.08
N CYS A 541 0.24 5.73 -17.17
CA CYS A 541 0.16 4.65 -16.20
C CYS A 541 -1.25 4.11 -16.01
N SER A 542 -1.31 2.85 -15.60
CA SER A 542 -2.51 2.10 -15.23
C SER A 542 -2.12 0.92 -14.33
N ALA A 543 -3.10 0.15 -13.84
CA ALA A 543 -2.82 -1.05 -13.06
C ALA A 543 -1.96 -2.08 -13.84
N GLN A 544 -2.10 -2.13 -15.17
CA GLN A 544 -1.34 -3.02 -16.06
C GLN A 544 -0.05 -2.38 -16.57
N GLN A 545 0.09 -1.05 -16.46
CA GLN A 545 1.27 -0.30 -16.86
C GLN A 545 1.73 0.56 -15.68
N PRO A 546 2.33 -0.05 -14.65
CA PRO A 546 2.73 0.66 -13.45
C PRO A 546 3.84 1.68 -13.73
N CYS A 547 3.90 2.70 -12.87
CA CYS A 547 5.06 3.58 -12.81
C CYS A 547 6.29 2.83 -12.28
N ARG A 548 7.47 3.34 -12.61
CA ARG A 548 8.73 2.86 -12.03
C ARG A 548 8.82 3.17 -10.53
N GLU A 549 9.79 2.56 -9.86
CA GLU A 549 10.11 2.85 -8.46
C GLU A 549 10.29 4.34 -8.20
N ASP A 550 9.85 4.78 -7.02
CA ASP A 550 9.80 6.19 -6.58
C ASP A 550 8.79 7.08 -7.32
N TYR A 551 7.92 6.52 -8.16
CA TYR A 551 6.89 7.26 -8.90
C TYR A 551 5.49 6.71 -8.60
N ILE A 552 4.50 7.58 -8.76
CA ILE A 552 3.11 7.26 -8.47
C ILE A 552 2.24 7.63 -9.67
N CYS A 553 1.14 6.90 -9.83
CA CYS A 553 0.19 7.14 -10.92
C CYS A 553 -0.79 8.24 -10.50
N ALA A 554 -0.51 9.47 -10.91
CA ALA A 554 -1.35 10.64 -10.65
C ALA A 554 -2.41 10.79 -11.74
N GLN A 555 -3.61 11.21 -11.38
CA GLN A 555 -4.66 11.51 -12.35
C GLN A 555 -4.20 12.65 -13.29
N ALA A 556 -4.22 12.34 -14.58
CA ALA A 556 -3.89 13.27 -15.65
C ALA A 556 -5.16 13.80 -16.33
N GLU A 557 -5.05 14.97 -16.97
CA GLU A 557 -6.17 15.64 -17.63
C GLU A 557 -6.62 14.85 -18.86
N GLY A 558 -7.93 14.75 -19.07
CA GLY A 558 -8.49 13.99 -20.20
C GLY A 558 -8.31 12.47 -20.12
N GLN A 559 -7.69 11.93 -19.06
CA GLN A 559 -7.55 10.48 -18.87
C GLN A 559 -8.74 9.90 -18.10
N PRO A 560 -9.22 8.70 -18.45
CA PRO A 560 -10.30 8.03 -17.73
C PRO A 560 -9.86 7.57 -16.34
N GLU A 561 -10.84 7.10 -15.56
CA GLU A 561 -10.58 6.49 -14.25
C GLU A 561 -9.57 5.33 -14.34
N GLY A 562 -8.64 5.25 -13.39
CA GLY A 562 -7.61 4.20 -13.37
C GLY A 562 -6.44 4.45 -14.33
N ARG A 563 -6.43 5.56 -15.07
CA ARG A 563 -5.32 5.97 -15.94
C ARG A 563 -4.80 7.35 -15.58
N GLY A 564 -3.51 7.55 -15.74
CA GLY A 564 -2.85 8.78 -15.31
C GLY A 564 -1.46 8.97 -15.87
N ALA A 565 -0.70 9.85 -15.23
CA ALA A 565 0.69 10.14 -15.51
C ALA A 565 1.60 9.73 -14.35
N CYS A 566 2.75 9.17 -14.65
CA CYS A 566 3.79 8.89 -13.66
C CYS A 566 4.48 10.17 -13.21
N ILE A 567 4.42 10.44 -11.91
CA ILE A 567 5.07 11.59 -11.29
C ILE A 567 5.67 11.21 -9.93
N PRO A 568 6.76 11.87 -9.48
CA PRO A 568 7.26 11.66 -8.12
C PRO A 568 6.20 12.01 -7.05
N PRO A 569 6.08 11.21 -5.98
CA PRO A 569 4.98 11.33 -5.02
C PRO A 569 4.83 12.69 -4.35
N TYR A 570 5.93 13.43 -4.15
CA TYR A 570 5.87 14.71 -3.44
C TYR A 570 5.23 15.85 -4.25
N PHE A 571 5.02 15.66 -5.56
CA PHE A 571 4.25 16.58 -6.38
C PHE A 571 2.74 16.48 -6.09
N LEU A 572 2.29 15.39 -5.47
CA LEU A 572 0.93 15.22 -5.00
C LEU A 572 0.78 15.76 -3.57
N PHE A 573 -0.24 16.60 -3.36
CA PHE A 573 -0.50 17.29 -2.11
C PHE A 573 -0.71 16.36 -0.93
N GLN A 574 -1.45 15.28 -1.16
CA GLN A 574 -1.87 14.33 -0.13
C GLN A 574 -0.71 13.50 0.42
N MET A 575 0.47 13.63 -0.20
CA MET A 575 1.72 12.99 0.19
C MET A 575 2.66 13.97 0.90
N ARG A 576 2.17 15.15 1.30
CA ARG A 576 2.95 16.14 2.05
C ARG A 576 2.67 16.05 3.55
N VAL A 577 3.74 15.87 4.34
CA VAL A 577 3.71 15.65 5.80
C VAL A 577 3.26 16.87 6.61
N ASP A 578 3.47 18.07 6.08
CA ASP A 578 3.32 19.33 6.80
C ASP A 578 1.86 19.79 6.94
N GLY A 579 0.93 19.20 6.19
CA GLY A 579 -0.44 19.72 6.14
C GLY A 579 -0.49 21.20 5.72
N HIS A 580 -1.67 21.84 5.81
CA HIS A 580 -1.89 23.20 5.27
C HIS A 580 -2.40 24.19 6.31
N SER A 581 -1.96 24.06 7.57
CA SER A 581 -2.29 25.02 8.65
C SER A 581 -1.16 26.02 8.89
#